data_AF-A0A1G0MDN1-F1
#
_entry.id   AF-A0A1G0MDN1-F1
#
_cell.length_a   1.000
_cell.length_b   1.000
_cell.length_c   1.000
_cell.angle_alpha   90.00
_cell.angle_beta   90.00
_cell.angle_gamma   90.00
#
_symmetry.space_group_name_H-M   'P 1'
#
loop_
_entity.id
_entity.type
_entity.pdbx_description
1 polymer ?
#
loop_
_entity_poly.entity_id
_entity_poly.type
_entity_poly.pdbx_seq_one_letter_code
_entity_poly.pdbx_strand_id
1 'polypeptide(L)' 'MSMEWIDTKFKLPDESERVLLYTPYRIFGEDYSCVGNRESITACKTRINRKNVPVFTHWMPLPDKPHR' A
#
# COMPACT_ATOMS: atom_id res chain seq x y z
N MET A 1 -17.51 -1.02 5.95
CA MET A 1 -16.46 -1.74 5.19
C MET A 1 -15.55 -2.40 6.21
N SER A 2 -15.29 -3.70 6.08
CA SER A 2 -14.31 -4.38 6.95
C SER A 2 -12.94 -3.76 6.73
N MET A 3 -12.23 -3.41 7.82
CA MET A 3 -10.85 -2.92 7.76
C MET A 3 -9.91 -4.12 7.58
N GLU A 4 -9.92 -4.68 6.38
CA GLU A 4 -9.10 -5.82 6.00
C GLU A 4 -8.03 -5.40 5.00
N TRP A 5 -6.87 -6.06 5.08
CA TRP A 5 -5.79 -5.88 4.12
C TRP A 5 -6.16 -6.53 2.78
N ILE A 6 -6.12 -5.75 1.71
CA ILE A 6 -6.45 -6.15 0.34
C ILE A 6 -5.15 -6.27 -0.45
N ASP A 7 -4.86 -7.44 -1.03
CA ASP A 7 -3.69 -7.63 -1.90
C ASP A 7 -3.85 -6.84 -3.21
N THR A 8 -2.85 -6.01 -3.47
CA THR A 8 -2.73 -5.12 -4.65
C THR A 8 -2.77 -5.85 -6.00
N LYS A 9 -2.52 -7.16 -6.01
CA LYS A 9 -2.65 -8.01 -7.21
C LYS A 9 -4.10 -8.31 -7.59
N PHE A 10 -5.01 -8.34 -6.62
CA PHE A 10 -6.42 -8.61 -6.88
C PHE A 10 -7.21 -7.32 -7.11
N LYS A 11 -6.94 -6.30 -6.31
CA LYS A 11 -7.66 -5.03 -6.38
C LYS A 11 -6.74 -3.88 -6.02
N LEU A 12 -6.80 -2.81 -6.81
CA LEU A 12 -6.19 -1.53 -6.48
C LEU A 12 -7.24 -0.59 -5.87
N PRO A 13 -6.83 0.36 -5.02
CA PRO A 13 -7.72 1.42 -4.56
C PRO A 13 -8.11 2.34 -5.73
N ASP A 14 -9.15 3.14 -5.52
CA ASP A 14 -9.55 4.14 -6.53
C ASP A 14 -8.44 5.20 -6.71
N GLU A 15 -8.40 5.86 -7.87
CA GLU A 15 -7.25 6.70 -8.27
C GLU A 15 -6.90 7.81 -7.27
N SER A 16 -7.91 8.41 -6.63
CA SER A 16 -7.76 9.49 -5.65
C SER A 16 -7.96 9.04 -4.20
N GLU A 17 -8.17 7.75 -3.96
CA GLU A 17 -8.43 7.22 -2.62
C GLU A 17 -7.14 7.21 -1.78
N ARG A 18 -7.24 7.77 -0.57
CA ARG A 18 -6.17 7.71 0.42
C ARG A 18 -6.32 6.42 1.22
N VAL A 19 -5.29 5.59 1.20
CA VAL A 19 -5.31 4.26 1.83
C VAL A 19 -4.07 4.07 2.69
N LEU A 20 -4.14 3.15 3.66
CA LEU A 20 -2.97 2.65 4.35
C LEU A 20 -2.31 1.59 3.48
N LEU A 21 -1.04 1.74 3.16
CA LEU A 21 -0.24 0.80 2.39
C LEU A 21 0.64 -0.02 3.32
N TYR A 22 0.84 -1.29 3.01
CA TYR A 22 1.71 -2.19 3.74
C TYR A 22 2.82 -2.73 2.85
N THR A 23 4.03 -2.82 3.40
CA THR A 23 5.15 -3.52 2.78
C THR A 23 5.72 -4.58 3.72
N PRO A 24 5.85 -5.84 3.27
CA PRO A 24 6.53 -6.90 4.00
C PRO A 24 8.05 -6.85 3.81
N TYR A 25 8.54 -5.91 3.00
CA TYR A 25 9.96 -5.80 2.75
C TYR A 25 10.60 -4.98 3.86
N ARG A 26 11.65 -5.54 4.47
CA ARG A 26 12.48 -4.88 5.48
C ARG A 26 13.35 -3.75 4.90
N ILE A 27 12.83 -2.99 3.94
CA ILE A 27 13.46 -1.78 3.39
C ILE A 27 13.67 -0.76 4.52
N PHE A 28 12.79 -0.77 5.52
CA PHE A 28 12.84 0.11 6.69
C PHE A 28 13.23 -0.61 8.00
N GLY A 29 13.80 -1.82 7.92
CA GLY A 29 14.21 -2.61 9.10
C GLY A 29 13.11 -3.46 9.74
N GLU A 30 11.84 -3.09 9.60
CA GLU A 30 10.65 -3.79 10.13
C GLU A 30 9.49 -3.78 9.12
N ASP A 31 8.38 -4.43 9.48
CA ASP A 31 7.10 -4.30 8.78
C ASP A 31 6.66 -2.83 8.81
N TYR A 32 6.41 -2.26 7.63
CA TYR A 32 6.16 -0.83 7.50
C TYR A 32 4.80 -0.56 6.87
N SER A 33 4.10 0.43 7.43
CA SER A 33 2.86 0.94 6.84
C SER A 33 2.89 2.46 6.74
N CYS A 34 2.34 2.99 5.66
CA CYS A 34 2.24 4.43 5.42
C CYS A 34 0.98 4.80 4.66
N VAL A 35 0.57 6.07 4.74
CA VAL A 35 -0.54 6.56 3.91
C VAL A 35 -0.06 6.81 2.49
N GLY A 36 -0.80 6.31 1.51
CA GLY A 36 -0.54 6.54 0.10
C GLY A 36 -1.81 6.40 -0.73
N ASN A 37 -1.63 6.09 -2.02
CA ASN A 37 -2.69 5.99 -3.02
C ASN A 37 -2.31 4.96 -4.10
N ARG A 38 -3.16 4.83 -5.13
CA ARG A 38 -2.92 3.94 -6.27
C ARG A 38 -1.57 4.20 -6.96
N GLU A 39 -1.20 5.46 -7.15
CA GLU A 39 0.07 5.84 -7.77
C GLU A 39 1.28 5.35 -6.96
N SER A 40 1.19 5.45 -5.63
CA SER A 40 2.25 4.94 -4.74
C SER A 40 2.48 3.45 -4.93
N ILE A 41 1.41 2.65 -5.11
CA ILE A 41 1.49 1.20 -5.36
C ILE A 41 2.14 0.91 -6.73
N THR A 42 1.78 1.66 -7.77
CA THR A 42 2.23 1.37 -9.14
C THR A 42 3.62 1.94 -9.46
N ALA A 43 3.99 3.07 -8.85
CA ALA A 43 5.25 3.76 -9.10
C ALA A 43 6.37 3.31 -8.15
N CYS A 44 6.06 3.02 -6.89
CA CYS A 44 7.08 2.64 -5.90
C CYS A 44 7.50 1.18 -6.10
N LYS A 45 8.67 0.99 -6.74
CA LYS A 45 9.26 -0.32 -7.00
C LYS A 45 10.64 -0.43 -6.38
N THR A 46 10.97 -1.62 -5.93
CA THR A 46 12.31 -1.99 -5.46
C THR A 46 12.86 -3.14 -6.29
N ARG A 47 14.17 -3.34 -6.24
CA ARG A 47 14.84 -4.42 -6.96
C ARG A 47 15.17 -5.57 -6.02
N ILE A 48 14.51 -6.71 -6.21
CA ILE A 48 14.75 -7.94 -5.45
C ILE A 48 15.14 -9.04 -6.42
N ASN A 49 16.27 -9.72 -6.16
CA ASN A 49 16.77 -10.81 -7.03
C ASN A 49 16.81 -10.40 -8.51
N ARG A 50 17.30 -9.19 -8.79
CA ARG A 50 17.37 -8.54 -10.11
C ARG A 50 16.03 -8.18 -10.78
N LYS A 51 14.88 -8.51 -10.18
CA LYS A 51 13.53 -8.15 -10.66
C LYS A 51 13.04 -6.85 -10.01
N ASN A 52 12.36 -6.01 -10.77
CA ASN A 52 11.63 -4.86 -10.23
C ASN A 52 10.27 -5.34 -9.72
N VAL A 53 10.02 -5.15 -8.43
CA VAL A 53 8.77 -5.55 -7.76
C VAL A 53 8.15 -4.35 -7.04
N PRO A 54 6.82 -4.23 -6.98
CA PRO A 54 6.16 -3.21 -6.16
C PRO A 54 6.61 -3.31 -4.71
N VAL A 55 6.85 -2.16 -4.07
CA VAL A 55 7.19 -2.11 -2.63
C VAL A 55 5.98 -2.46 -1.78
N PHE A 56 4.83 -1.91 -2.13
CA PHE A 56 3.58 -2.11 -1.39
C PHE A 56 2.83 -3.32 -1.95
N THR A 57 2.44 -4.24 -1.08
CA THR A 57 1.77 -5.49 -1.47
C THR A 57 0.31 -5.50 -1.08
N HIS A 58 -0.06 -4.80 0.00
CA HIS A 58 -1.43 -4.70 0.48
C HIS A 58 -1.81 -3.27 0.76
N TRP A 59 -3.11 -3.00 0.72
CA TRP A 59 -3.69 -1.74 1.14
C TRP A 59 -4.94 -1.96 1.98
N MET A 60 -5.30 -0.96 2.77
CA MET A 60 -6.51 -0.96 3.58
C MET A 60 -7.15 0.44 3.49
N PRO A 61 -8.49 0.54 3.34
CA PRO A 61 -9.15 1.84 3.34
C PRO A 61 -8.91 2.56 4.66
N LEU A 62 -8.63 3.87 4.60
CA LEU A 62 -8.55 4.68 5.80
C LEU A 62 -9.96 4.93 6.34
N PRO A 63 -10.13 5.06 7.68
CA PRO A 63 -11.36 5.61 8.21
C PRO A 63 -11.60 7.01 7.65
N ASP A 64 -12.87 7.39 7.54
CA ASP A 64 -13.23 8.76 7.23
C ASP A 64 -12.51 9.71 8.17
N LYS A 65 -12.03 10.83 7.63
CA LYS A 65 -11.41 11.86 8.48
C LYS A 65 -12.43 12.24 9.56
N PRO A 66 -12.03 12.28 10.85
CA PRO A 66 -12.94 12.74 11.88
C PRO A 66 -13.43 14.14 11.52
N HIS A 67 -14.76 14.32 11.54
CA HIS A 67 -15.35 15.64 11.42
C HIS A 67 -14.84 16.48 12.60
N ARG A 68 -14.21 17.61 12.27
CA ARG A 68 -13.68 18.54 13.26
C ARG A 68 -14.80 19.28 13.98
#